data_AF-A0A1Y5IG75-F1
#
_entry.id   AF-A0A1Y5IG75-F1
#
_cell.length_a   1.000
_cell.length_b   1.000
_cell.length_c   1.000
_cell.angle_alpha   90.00
_cell.angle_beta   90.00
_cell.angle_gamma   90.00
#
_symmetry.space_group_name_H-M   'P 1'
#
loop_
_entity.id
_entity.type
_entity.pdbx_description
1 polymer ?
#
loop_
_entity_poly.entity_id
_entity_poly.type
_entity_poly.pdbx_seq_one_letter_code
_entity_poly.pdbx_strand_id
1 'polypeptide(L)' 'DDVPWPRSGAWIVRFALRDADADVARVARALARRWHPDKFAQRFGGSLDARDRERIIARVMETYQSA' A
#
# COMPACT_ATOMS: atom_id res chain seq x y z
N ASP A 1 -13.97 -2.49 5.99
CA ASP A 1 -12.73 -3.28 5.83
C ASP A 1 -12.34 -3.66 4.39
N ASP A 2 -13.02 -3.17 3.33
CA ASP A 2 -12.75 -3.59 1.93
C ASP A 2 -11.70 -2.76 1.18
N VAL A 3 -10.61 -2.40 1.84
CA VAL A 3 -9.49 -1.77 1.11
C VAL A 3 -8.50 -2.88 0.74
N PRO A 4 -8.22 -3.11 -0.56
CA PRO A 4 -7.39 -4.22 -1.04
C PRO A 4 -5.89 -3.94 -0.79
N TRP A 5 -5.55 -3.66 0.47
CA TRP A 5 -4.22 -3.29 0.88
C TRP A 5 -3.29 -4.52 0.90
N PRO A 6 -2.02 -4.36 0.50
CA PRO A 6 -0.99 -5.38 0.70
C PRO A 6 -0.97 -5.84 2.16
N ARG A 7 -1.02 -7.16 2.42
CA ARG A 7 -0.90 -7.66 3.81
C ARG A 7 0.50 -7.47 4.42
N SER A 8 1.50 -7.15 3.58
CA SER A 8 2.89 -6.84 3.95
C SER A 8 3.63 -6.24 2.74
N GLY A 9 4.78 -5.62 2.94
CA GLY A 9 5.62 -5.17 1.81
C GLY A 9 6.18 -6.30 0.94
N ALA A 10 6.38 -7.49 1.50
CA ALA A 10 6.69 -8.70 0.73
C ALA A 10 5.57 -9.05 -0.28
N TRP A 11 4.33 -8.61 -0.06
CA TRP A 11 3.26 -8.73 -1.05
C TRP A 11 3.47 -7.82 -2.26
N ILE A 12 4.03 -6.61 -2.08
CA ILE A 12 4.37 -5.71 -3.21
C ILE A 12 5.38 -6.38 -4.12
N VAL A 13 6.41 -7.01 -3.54
CA VAL A 13 7.42 -7.76 -4.29
C VAL A 13 6.81 -8.99 -4.95
N ARG A 14 5.97 -9.77 -4.26
CA ARG A 14 5.27 -10.92 -4.87
C ARG A 14 4.29 -10.54 -5.99
N PHE A 15 3.63 -9.38 -5.88
CA PHE A 15 2.76 -8.87 -6.93
C PHE A 15 3.57 -8.39 -8.13
N ALA A 16 4.74 -7.80 -7.90
CA ALA A 16 5.70 -7.46 -8.96
C ALA A 16 6.24 -8.71 -9.67
N LEU A 17 6.58 -9.76 -8.92
CA LEU A 17 7.07 -11.04 -9.44
C LEU A 17 6.02 -11.88 -10.17
N ARG A 18 4.73 -11.52 -10.05
CA ARG A 18 3.65 -12.18 -10.81
C ARG A 18 3.72 -11.88 -12.31
N ASP A 19 4.42 -10.81 -12.68
CA ASP A 19 4.67 -10.43 -14.05
C ASP A 19 6.10 -10.85 -14.40
N ALA A 20 6.25 -12.05 -14.98
CA ALA A 20 7.54 -12.74 -15.12
C ALA A 20 8.56 -11.99 -16.02
N ASP A 21 8.08 -11.07 -16.86
CA ASP A 21 8.88 -10.22 -17.76
C ASP A 21 9.12 -8.81 -17.23
N ALA A 22 8.56 -8.46 -16.06
CA ALA A 22 8.66 -7.11 -15.55
C ALA A 22 9.91 -6.92 -14.68
N ASP A 23 10.64 -5.82 -14.92
CA ASP A 23 11.68 -5.34 -14.01
C ASP A 23 11.08 -5.17 -12.60
N VAL A 24 11.38 -6.15 -11.73
CA VAL A 24 10.84 -6.28 -10.38
C VAL A 24 11.09 -5.01 -9.58
N ALA A 25 12.24 -4.36 -9.75
CA ALA A 25 12.56 -3.12 -9.07
C ALA A 25 11.71 -1.95 -9.59
N ARG A 26 11.44 -1.90 -10.90
CA ARG A 26 10.54 -0.90 -11.50
C ARG A 26 9.10 -1.08 -11.03
N VAL A 27 8.59 -2.32 -11.01
CA VAL A 27 7.21 -2.62 -10.59
C VAL A 27 7.04 -2.42 -9.09
N ALA A 28 8.00 -2.87 -8.27
CA ALA A 28 7.99 -2.62 -6.83
C ALA A 28 7.99 -1.11 -6.53
N ARG A 29 8.81 -0.30 -7.23
CA ARG A 29 8.78 1.16 -7.11
C ARG A 29 7.46 1.78 -7.54
N ALA A 30 6.84 1.29 -8.61
CA ALA A 30 5.55 1.79 -9.08
C ALA A 30 4.43 1.47 -8.08
N LEU A 31 4.43 0.26 -7.52
CA LEU A 31 3.50 -0.17 -6.47
C LEU A 31 3.73 0.61 -5.16
N ALA A 32 4.97 0.79 -4.74
CA ALA A 32 5.31 1.59 -3.56
C ALA A 32 4.83 3.04 -3.69
N ARG A 33 4.98 3.67 -4.86
CA ARG A 33 4.42 5.01 -5.12
C ARG A 33 2.89 5.02 -5.11
N ARG A 34 2.25 3.99 -5.69
CA ARG A 34 0.79 3.87 -5.77
C ARG A 34 0.16 3.64 -4.39
N TRP A 35 0.83 2.85 -3.56
CA TRP A 35 0.41 2.47 -2.21
C TRP A 35 1.23 3.20 -1.14
N HIS A 36 1.74 4.39 -1.43
CA HIS A 36 2.40 5.21 -0.40
C HIS A 36 1.35 5.69 0.62
N PRO A 37 1.64 5.72 1.94
CA PRO A 37 0.71 6.16 2.97
C PRO A 37 0.07 7.52 2.67
N ASP A 38 0.85 8.50 2.21
CA ASP A 38 0.31 9.81 1.83
C ASP A 38 -0.67 9.74 0.65
N LYS A 39 -0.37 8.92 -0.37
CA LYS A 39 -1.27 8.75 -1.53
C LYS A 39 -2.54 8.04 -1.13
N PHE A 40 -2.45 7.10 -0.21
CA PHE A 40 -3.59 6.44 0.40
C PHE A 40 -4.46 7.42 1.18
N ALA A 41 -3.86 8.20 2.08
CA ALA A 41 -4.57 9.20 2.88
C ALA A 41 -5.22 10.28 2.01
N GLN A 42 -4.57 10.71 0.93
CA GLN A 42 -5.14 11.65 -0.04
C GLN A 42 -6.35 11.06 -0.78
N ARG A 43 -6.30 9.78 -1.16
CA ARG A 43 -7.34 9.15 -2.00
C ARG A 43 -8.52 8.61 -1.21
N PHE A 44 -8.25 7.99 -0.06
CA PHE A 44 -9.24 7.28 0.74
C PHE A 44 -9.52 7.95 2.08
N GLY A 45 -8.61 8.80 2.57
CA GLY A 45 -8.72 9.38 3.92
C GLY A 45 -9.94 10.25 4.14
N GLY A 46 -10.58 10.79 3.09
CA GLY A 46 -11.87 11.49 3.18
C GLY A 46 -13.10 10.56 3.17
N SER A 47 -12.94 9.33 2.72
CA SER A 47 -13.99 8.29 2.72
C SER A 47 -13.95 7.39 3.97
N LEU A 48 -12.93 7.55 4.81
CA LEU A 48 -12.81 6.81 6.08
C LEU A 48 -13.63 7.50 7.17
N ASP A 49 -14.25 6.69 8.03
CA ASP A 49 -14.88 7.19 9.25
C ASP A 49 -13.83 7.92 10.10
N ALA A 50 -14.20 9.09 10.65
CA ALA A 50 -13.28 9.92 11.43
C ALA A 50 -12.67 9.19 12.64
N ARG A 51 -13.40 8.24 13.24
CA ARG A 51 -12.94 7.43 14.39
C ARG A 51 -11.90 6.38 13.99
N ASP A 52 -12.01 5.86 12.78
CA ASP A 52 -11.14 4.79 12.28
C ASP A 52 -10.00 5.31 11.40
N ARG A 53 -10.11 6.55 10.90
CA ARG A 53 -9.17 7.17 9.96
C ARG A 53 -7.74 7.11 10.45
N GLU A 54 -7.50 7.55 11.68
CA GLU A 54 -6.15 7.63 12.26
C GLU A 54 -5.55 6.23 12.45
N ARG A 55 -6.35 5.28 12.94
CA ARG A 55 -5.95 3.87 13.08
C ARG A 55 -5.62 3.22 11.74
N ILE A 56 -6.42 3.45 10.72
CA ILE A 56 -6.23 2.89 9.38
C ILE A 56 -4.97 3.49 8.72
N ILE A 57 -4.76 4.81 8.85
CA ILE A 57 -3.56 5.47 8.33
C ILE A 57 -2.30 4.97 9.04
N ALA A 58 -2.33 4.82 10.37
CA ALA A 58 -1.22 4.27 11.14
C ALA A 58 -0.87 2.84 10.68
N ARG A 59 -1.87 1.98 10.51
CA ARG A 59 -1.67 0.60 10.02
C ARG A 59 -1.10 0.55 8.59
N VAL A 60 -1.55 1.46 7.74
CA VAL A 60 -1.03 1.63 6.38
C VAL A 60 0.46 2.04 6.40
N MET A 61 0.83 2.95 7.30
CA MET A 61 2.21 3.39 7.49
C MET A 61 3.11 2.26 7.99
N GLU A 62 2.69 1.54 9.03
CA GLU A 62 3.43 0.38 9.56
C GLU A 62 3.66 -0.69 8.49
N THR A 63 2.62 -1.02 7.72
CA THR A 63 2.70 -2.03 6.65
C THR A 63 3.64 -1.62 5.52
N TYR A 64 3.73 -0.31 5.24
CA TYR A 64 4.65 0.24 4.24
C TYR A 64 6.10 0.29 4.75
N GLN A 65 6.32 0.54 6.04
CA GLN A 65 7.66 0.58 6.62
C GLN A 65 8.22 -0.82 6.89
N SER A 66 7.37 -1.81 7.14
CA SER A 66 7.76 -3.22 7.30
C SER A 66 8.04 -3.92 5.94
N ALA A 67 8.31 -3.15 4.88
CA ALA A 67 8.39 -3.60 3.50
C ALA A 67 9.81 -3.78 2.98
#